data_AF-A0A1M4MJN3-F1
#
_entry.id   AF-A0A1M4MJN3-F1
#
_cell.length_a   1.000
_cell.length_b   1.000
_cell.length_c   1.000
_cell.angle_alpha   90.00
_cell.angle_beta   90.00
_cell.angle_gamma   90.00
#
_symmetry.space_group_name_H-M   'P 1'
#
loop_
_entity.id
_entity.type
_entity.pdbx_description
1 polymer ?
#
loop_
_entity_poly.entity_id
_entity_poly.type
_entity_poly.pdbx_seq_one_letter_code
_entity_poly.pdbx_strand_id
1 'polypeptide(L)'
;MQGITGQELSSKKAEYLKYIHMQDDVVKTTEIAAHFSVAPSTVTKALTEIAKAGYIEHTPYHGVRVTSRGTEYARFLVRRHRIVALVLSRHGLEPEEACREAKKIEQCFSKDLTDRMCTSLGHPMMSVCGEIEHDHRCCGSFGGYRG
;
A
#
# COMPACT_ATOMS: atom_id res chain seq x y z
N MET A 1 -4.89 9.48 6.17
CA MET A 1 -5.69 8.57 5.30
C MET A 1 -7.15 9.05 5.15
N GLN A 2 -7.41 10.36 5.07
CA GLN A 2 -8.79 10.85 4.88
C GLN A 2 -9.11 10.99 3.38
N GLY A 3 -10.32 10.64 2.96
CA GLY A 3 -10.76 10.83 1.57
C GLY A 3 -10.24 9.80 0.55
N ILE A 4 -9.64 8.69 1.01
CA ILE A 4 -9.18 7.59 0.16
C ILE A 4 -10.30 6.53 0.06
N THR A 5 -10.63 6.09 -1.15
CA THR A 5 -11.53 4.95 -1.45
C THR A 5 -10.75 3.63 -1.56
N GLY A 6 -9.45 3.71 -1.87
CA GLY A 6 -8.58 2.55 -2.07
C GLY A 6 -8.46 2.09 -3.53
N GLN A 7 -9.00 2.87 -4.47
CA GLN A 7 -9.07 2.57 -5.91
C GLN A 7 -8.69 3.79 -6.79
N GLU A 8 -7.92 4.73 -6.23
CA GLU A 8 -7.52 5.99 -6.89
C GLU A 8 -6.63 5.78 -8.11
N LEU A 9 -5.92 4.65 -8.13
CA LEU A 9 -5.00 4.25 -9.18
C LEU A 9 -5.34 2.81 -9.59
N SER A 10 -5.04 2.45 -10.84
CA SER A 10 -5.11 1.05 -11.25
C SER A 10 -4.16 0.19 -10.42
N SER A 11 -4.45 -1.11 -10.31
CA SER A 11 -3.68 -2.06 -9.51
C SER A 11 -2.18 -1.94 -9.74
N LYS A 12 -1.75 -1.83 -10.99
CA LYS A 12 -0.32 -1.74 -11.32
C LYS A 12 0.33 -0.44 -10.87
N LYS A 13 -0.39 0.69 -10.99
CA LYS A 13 0.11 2.00 -10.55
C LYS A 13 0.16 2.10 -9.03
N ALA A 14 -0.81 1.50 -8.34
CA ALA A 14 -0.81 1.39 -6.89
C ALA A 14 0.39 0.55 -6.40
N GLU A 15 0.73 -0.55 -7.08
CA GLU A 15 1.96 -1.31 -6.78
C GLU A 15 3.22 -0.46 -6.91
N TYR A 16 3.34 0.36 -7.98
CA TYR A 16 4.48 1.26 -8.16
C TYR A 16 4.54 2.30 -7.05
N LEU A 17 3.42 2.94 -6.71
CA LEU A 17 3.37 3.92 -5.62
C LEU A 17 3.76 3.28 -4.28
N LYS A 18 3.25 2.09 -3.98
CA LYS A 18 3.60 1.33 -2.77
C LYS A 18 5.09 1.01 -2.73
N TYR A 19 5.66 0.55 -3.84
CA TYR A 19 7.09 0.24 -3.94
C TYR A 19 7.97 1.48 -3.73
N ILE A 20 7.65 2.60 -4.40
CA ILE A 20 8.40 3.86 -4.27
C ILE A 20 8.36 4.36 -2.82
N HIS A 21 7.19 4.30 -2.17
CA HIS A 21 7.05 4.70 -0.77
C HIS A 21 7.87 3.85 0.20
N MET A 22 8.08 2.57 -0.11
CA MET A 22 8.89 1.66 0.71
C MET A 22 10.39 1.84 0.50
N GLN A 23 10.82 2.70 -0.43
CA GLN A 23 12.23 3.07 -0.57
C GLN A 23 12.48 4.33 0.27
N ASP A 24 13.57 4.35 1.03
CA ASP A 24 13.94 5.49 1.89
C ASP A 24 14.44 6.70 1.07
N ASP A 25 14.79 6.49 -0.19
CA ASP A 25 15.43 7.46 -1.08
C ASP A 25 14.72 7.61 -2.43
N VAL A 26 15.23 8.53 -3.25
CA VAL A 26 14.77 8.74 -4.62
C VAL A 26 14.98 7.49 -5.47
N VAL A 27 13.91 7.01 -6.11
CA VAL A 27 13.95 5.75 -6.87
C VAL A 27 14.12 6.04 -8.36
N LYS A 28 15.01 5.33 -9.04
CA LYS A 28 15.18 5.48 -10.50
C LYS A 28 14.15 4.66 -11.26
N THR A 29 13.73 5.16 -12.42
CA THR A 29 12.83 4.44 -13.34
C THR A 29 13.35 3.04 -13.70
N THR A 30 14.67 2.90 -13.86
CA THR A 30 15.32 1.63 -14.18
C THR A 30 15.24 0.62 -13.04
N GLU A 31 15.30 1.08 -11.78
CA GLU A 31 15.18 0.22 -10.59
C GLU A 31 13.75 -0.31 -10.47
N ILE A 32 12.76 0.55 -10.72
CA ILE A 32 11.34 0.15 -10.75
C ILE A 32 11.11 -0.85 -11.89
N ALA A 33 11.65 -0.59 -13.08
CA ALA A 33 11.54 -1.48 -14.23
C ALA A 33 12.13 -2.87 -13.95
N ALA A 34 13.31 -2.91 -13.33
CA ALA A 34 13.97 -4.14 -12.93
C ALA A 34 13.16 -4.89 -11.85
N HIS A 35 12.69 -4.20 -10.80
CA HIS A 35 11.91 -4.82 -9.72
C HIS A 35 10.62 -5.48 -10.22
N PHE A 36 9.95 -4.84 -11.17
CA PHE A 36 8.68 -5.32 -11.71
C PHE A 36 8.80 -6.15 -12.99
N SER A 37 10.04 -6.41 -13.47
CA SER A 37 10.32 -7.14 -14.71
C SER A 37 9.55 -6.62 -15.93
N VAL A 38 9.55 -5.30 -16.12
CA VAL A 38 8.86 -4.63 -17.25
C VAL A 38 9.82 -3.70 -17.99
N ALA A 39 9.47 -3.34 -19.22
CA ALA A 39 10.25 -2.37 -19.99
C ALA A 39 10.27 -0.97 -19.30
N PRO A 40 11.41 -0.24 -19.34
CA PRO A 40 11.49 1.12 -18.79
C PRO A 40 10.46 2.09 -19.35
N SER A 41 10.10 1.96 -20.64
CA SER A 41 9.07 2.77 -21.29
C SER A 41 7.69 2.60 -20.66
N THR A 42 7.33 1.39 -20.25
CA THR A 42 6.08 1.08 -19.53
C THR A 42 6.04 1.79 -18.18
N VAL A 43 7.15 1.74 -17.44
CA VAL A 43 7.27 2.42 -16.15
C VAL A 43 7.18 3.93 -16.33
N THR A 44 7.93 4.52 -17.28
CA THR A 44 7.90 5.96 -17.55
C THR A 44 6.47 6.46 -17.83
N LYS A 45 5.70 5.72 -18.63
CA LYS A 45 4.29 6.06 -18.90
C LYS A 45 3.45 6.05 -17.62
N ALA A 46 3.56 4.97 -16.83
CA ALA A 46 2.82 4.85 -15.58
C ALA A 46 3.20 5.95 -14.57
N LEU A 47 4.50 6.23 -14.39
CA LEU A 47 4.99 7.28 -13.50
C LEU A 47 4.48 8.67 -13.93
N THR A 48 4.44 8.94 -15.24
CA THR A 48 3.87 10.20 -15.76
C THR A 48 2.39 10.34 -15.38
N GLU A 49 1.61 9.26 -15.46
CA GLU A 49 0.19 9.26 -15.09
C GLU A 49 0.00 9.39 -13.57
N ILE A 50 0.84 8.74 -12.76
CA ILE A 50 0.83 8.86 -11.29
C ILE A 50 1.22 10.29 -10.86
N ALA A 51 2.21 10.90 -11.52
CA ALA A 51 2.64 12.27 -11.28
C ALA A 51 1.54 13.28 -11.64
N LYS A 52 0.88 13.11 -12.79
CA LYS A 52 -0.29 13.92 -13.19
C LYS A 52 -1.45 13.81 -12.19
N ALA A 53 -1.62 12.66 -11.54
CA ALA A 53 -2.60 12.46 -10.48
C ALA A 53 -2.16 13.05 -9.11
N GLY A 54 -0.94 13.58 -9.00
CA GLY A 54 -0.42 14.28 -7.83
C GLY A 54 0.13 13.38 -6.72
N TYR A 55 0.40 12.09 -6.99
CA TYR A 55 0.91 11.15 -5.99
C TYR A 55 2.44 11.04 -5.95
N ILE A 56 3.14 11.44 -7.01
CA ILE A 56 4.59 11.46 -7.05
C ILE A 56 5.11 12.72 -7.73
N GLU A 57 6.32 13.12 -7.38
CA GLU A 57 7.15 14.03 -8.15
C GLU A 57 8.09 13.19 -9.00
N HIS A 58 8.02 13.36 -10.32
CA HIS A 58 8.90 12.68 -11.27
C HIS A 58 9.74 13.73 -11.98
N THR A 59 11.04 13.72 -11.71
CA THR A 59 11.99 14.58 -12.41
C THR A 59 12.79 13.72 -13.38
N PRO A 60 12.76 14.00 -14.70
CA PRO A 60 13.54 13.25 -15.68
C PRO A 60 15.00 13.12 -15.23
N TYR A 61 15.56 11.92 -15.36
CA TYR A 61 16.94 11.56 -14.97
C TYR A 61 17.26 11.64 -13.47
N HIS A 62 16.41 12.26 -12.65
CA HIS A 62 16.62 12.40 -11.21
C HIS A 62 15.77 11.43 -10.38
N GLY A 63 14.81 10.74 -10.99
CA GLY A 63 14.02 9.69 -10.35
C GLY A 63 12.68 10.20 -9.80
N VAL A 64 12.10 9.42 -8.90
CA VAL A 64 10.76 9.66 -8.35
C VAL A 64 10.77 9.73 -6.83
N ARG A 65 9.95 10.63 -6.29
CA ARG A 65 9.62 10.71 -4.86
C ARG A 65 8.10 10.77 -4.67
N VAL A 66 7.62 10.23 -3.56
CA VAL A 66 6.20 10.38 -3.20
C VAL A 66 5.90 11.79 -2.71
N THR A 67 4.74 12.33 -3.11
CA THR A 67 4.22 13.58 -2.53
C THR A 67 3.60 13.30 -1.15
N SER A 68 3.19 14.34 -0.41
CA SER A 68 2.40 14.16 0.81
C SER A 68 1.10 13.38 0.56
N ARG A 69 0.40 13.67 -0.55
CA ARG A 69 -0.79 12.94 -0.97
C ARG A 69 -0.46 11.50 -1.37
N GLY A 70 0.65 11.30 -2.08
CA GLY A 70 1.22 9.98 -2.38
C GLY A 70 1.48 9.15 -1.15
N THR A 71 2.07 9.76 -0.13
CA THR A 71 2.40 9.15 1.14
C THR A 71 1.14 8.68 1.87
N GLU A 72 0.10 9.51 1.94
CA GLU A 72 -1.16 9.09 2.56
C GLU A 72 -1.79 7.88 1.87
N TYR A 73 -1.78 7.87 0.53
CA TYR A 73 -2.33 6.73 -0.20
C TYR A 73 -1.44 5.49 -0.09
N ALA A 74 -0.12 5.64 -0.18
CA ALA A 74 0.82 4.54 -0.04
C ALA A 74 0.76 3.88 1.34
N ARG A 75 0.62 4.66 2.41
CA ARG A 75 0.39 4.14 3.78
C ARG A 75 -0.87 3.28 3.85
N PHE A 76 -1.96 3.71 3.19
CA PHE A 76 -3.15 2.87 3.06
C PHE A 76 -2.88 1.57 2.28
N LEU A 77 -2.13 1.63 1.16
CA LEU A 77 -1.78 0.44 0.37
C LEU A 77 -0.96 -0.58 1.18
N VAL A 78 -0.01 -0.10 1.99
CA VAL A 78 0.78 -0.94 2.92
C VAL A 78 -0.12 -1.53 4.00
N ARG A 79 -0.98 -0.72 4.63
CA ARG A 79 -1.94 -1.19 5.62
C ARG A 79 -2.86 -2.27 5.06
N ARG A 80 -3.40 -2.07 3.87
CA ARG A 80 -4.26 -3.03 3.18
C ARG A 80 -3.55 -4.37 2.96
N HIS A 81 -2.31 -4.32 2.46
CA HIS A 81 -1.48 -5.53 2.31
C HIS A 81 -1.36 -6.30 3.63
N ARG A 82 -1.01 -5.60 4.72
CA ARG A 82 -0.79 -6.17 6.05
C ARG A 82 -2.06 -6.78 6.65
N ILE A 83 -3.22 -6.13 6.49
CA ILE A 83 -4.51 -6.66 6.93
C ILE A 83 -4.87 -7.93 6.15
N VAL A 84 -4.77 -7.90 4.81
CA VAL A 84 -5.10 -9.07 3.98
C VAL A 84 -4.16 -10.25 4.29
N ALA A 85 -2.86 -9.99 4.42
CA ALA A 85 -1.88 -11.02 4.79
C ALA A 85 -2.17 -11.61 6.18
N LEU A 86 -2.56 -10.78 7.16
CA LEU A 86 -2.95 -11.25 8.48
C LEU A 86 -4.19 -12.15 8.42
N VAL A 87 -5.23 -11.76 7.68
CA VAL A 87 -6.42 -12.61 7.48
C VAL A 87 -6.02 -13.98 6.93
N LEU A 88 -5.25 -14.00 5.84
CA LEU A 88 -4.81 -15.24 5.20
C LEU A 88 -3.99 -16.11 6.15
N SER A 89 -3.07 -15.53 6.93
CA SER A 89 -2.29 -16.28 7.93
C SER A 89 -3.15 -16.88 9.04
N ARG A 90 -4.21 -16.18 9.48
CA ARG A 90 -5.17 -16.71 10.46
C ARG A 90 -6.02 -17.85 9.89
N HIS A 91 -6.07 -18.00 8.57
CA HIS A 91 -6.73 -19.10 7.88
C HIS A 91 -5.78 -20.24 7.48
N GLY A 92 -4.60 -20.30 8.11
CA GLY A 92 -3.70 -21.46 8.02
C GLY A 92 -2.67 -21.38 6.91
N LEU A 93 -2.49 -20.22 6.26
CA LEU A 93 -1.37 -20.01 5.35
C LEU A 93 -0.11 -19.67 6.16
N GLU A 94 1.02 -20.23 5.74
CA GLU A 94 2.32 -19.86 6.29
C GLU A 94 2.62 -18.37 6.02
N PRO A 95 3.39 -17.68 6.89
CA PRO A 95 3.63 -16.23 6.79
C PRO A 95 4.05 -15.73 5.41
N GLU A 96 5.00 -16.42 4.77
CA GLU A 96 5.50 -16.07 3.44
C GLU A 96 4.45 -16.31 2.35
N GLU A 97 3.68 -17.39 2.46
CA GLU A 97 2.61 -17.71 1.52
C GLU A 97 1.47 -16.69 1.63
N ALA A 98 1.04 -16.37 2.85
CA ALA A 98 0.02 -15.36 3.12
C ALA A 98 0.41 -13.99 2.54
N CYS A 99 1.68 -13.59 2.66
CA CYS A 99 2.21 -12.36 2.05
C CYS A 99 2.10 -12.40 0.52
N ARG A 100 2.56 -13.49 -0.11
CA ARG A 100 2.51 -13.65 -1.58
C ARG A 100 1.08 -13.64 -2.11
N GLU A 101 0.16 -14.36 -1.47
CA GLU A 101 -1.24 -14.41 -1.88
C GLU A 101 -1.96 -13.07 -1.64
N ALA A 102 -1.70 -12.40 -0.51
CA ALA A 102 -2.23 -11.07 -0.25
C ALA A 102 -1.87 -10.07 -1.36
N LYS A 103 -0.61 -10.08 -1.83
CA LYS A 103 -0.15 -9.20 -2.90
C LYS A 103 -0.96 -9.36 -4.20
N LYS A 104 -1.47 -10.57 -4.50
CA LYS A 104 -2.25 -10.83 -5.71
C LYS A 104 -3.67 -10.24 -5.64
N ILE A 105 -4.26 -10.21 -4.46
CA ILE A 105 -5.69 -9.90 -4.29
C ILE A 105 -5.95 -8.53 -3.64
N GLU A 106 -4.99 -7.96 -2.91
CA GLU A 106 -5.17 -6.74 -2.11
C GLU A 106 -5.76 -5.57 -2.91
N GLN A 107 -5.46 -5.48 -4.20
CA GLN A 107 -5.92 -4.37 -5.06
C GLN A 107 -7.43 -4.43 -5.33
N CYS A 108 -8.06 -5.59 -5.13
CA CYS A 108 -9.51 -5.75 -5.22
C CYS A 108 -10.24 -5.23 -3.96
N PHE A 109 -9.50 -4.92 -2.88
CA PHE A 109 -10.09 -4.56 -1.60
C PHE A 109 -10.19 -3.04 -1.48
N SER A 110 -11.42 -2.56 -1.29
CA SER A 110 -11.69 -1.15 -1.00
C SER A 110 -11.22 -0.76 0.40
N LYS A 111 -11.15 0.54 0.68
CA LYS A 111 -10.88 1.04 2.03
C LYS A 111 -11.92 0.54 3.03
N ASP A 112 -13.21 0.63 2.70
CA ASP A 112 -14.30 0.18 3.58
C ASP A 112 -14.17 -1.31 3.94
N LEU A 113 -13.90 -2.17 2.95
CA LEU A 113 -13.69 -3.59 3.21
C LEU A 113 -12.47 -3.83 4.10
N THR A 114 -11.36 -3.15 3.81
CA THR A 114 -10.12 -3.24 4.60
C THR A 114 -10.36 -2.80 6.05
N ASP A 115 -11.14 -1.73 6.26
CA ASP A 115 -11.48 -1.22 7.59
C ASP A 115 -12.37 -2.20 8.36
N ARG A 116 -13.39 -2.79 7.71
CA ARG A 116 -14.24 -3.81 8.33
C ARG A 116 -13.44 -5.06 8.72
N MET A 117 -12.50 -5.50 7.87
CA MET A 117 -11.59 -6.59 8.20
C MET A 117 -10.70 -6.23 9.39
N CYS A 118 -10.16 -5.02 9.44
CA CYS A 118 -9.37 -4.57 10.58
C CYS A 118 -10.19 -4.61 11.89
N THR A 119 -11.43 -4.11 11.85
CA THR A 119 -12.35 -4.14 13.00
C THR A 119 -12.67 -5.57 13.44
N SER A 120 -12.96 -6.49 12.49
CA SER A 120 -13.27 -7.89 12.84
C SER A 120 -12.08 -8.63 13.45
N LEU A 121 -10.85 -8.20 13.15
CA LEU A 121 -9.62 -8.73 13.74
C LEU A 121 -9.28 -8.12 15.10
N GLY A 122 -10.06 -7.14 15.58
CA GLY A 122 -9.84 -6.45 16.85
C GLY A 122 -8.74 -5.38 16.81
N HIS A 123 -8.60 -4.67 15.69
CA HIS A 123 -7.56 -3.63 15.49
C HIS A 123 -6.13 -4.13 15.77
N PRO A 124 -5.67 -5.17 15.07
CA PRO A 124 -4.35 -5.75 15.30
C PRO A 124 -3.24 -4.74 15.01
N MET A 125 -2.20 -4.72 15.85
CA MET A 125 -1.04 -3.83 15.66
C MET A 125 0.06 -4.45 14.78
N MET A 126 -0.04 -5.75 14.48
CA MET A 126 1.01 -6.50 13.80
C MET A 126 0.41 -7.52 12.83
N SER A 127 1.07 -7.69 11.68
CA SER A 127 0.80 -8.73 10.68
C SER A 127 2.06 -9.51 10.34
N VAL A 128 1.95 -10.64 9.65
CA VAL A 128 3.12 -11.36 9.12
C VAL A 128 4.04 -10.51 8.21
N CYS A 129 3.57 -9.34 7.74
CA CYS A 129 4.33 -8.38 6.92
C CYS A 129 4.72 -7.08 7.68
N GLY A 130 4.68 -7.10 9.02
CA GLY A 130 5.07 -5.98 9.88
C GLY A 130 3.90 -5.19 10.48
N GLU A 131 4.24 -4.06 11.09
CA GLU A 131 3.34 -3.21 11.90
C GLU A 131 2.15 -2.68 11.10
N ILE A 132 0.95 -2.72 11.68
CA ILE A 132 -0.25 -2.19 11.03
C ILE A 132 -0.48 -0.76 11.53
N GLU A 133 -0.41 0.19 10.60
CA GLU A 133 -0.83 1.55 10.88
C GLU A 133 -2.37 1.63 10.94
N HIS A 134 -2.89 2.38 11.89
CA HIS A 134 -4.33 2.64 12.02
C HIS A 134 -4.67 4.11 11.79
N ASP A 135 -5.84 4.36 11.22
CA ASP A 135 -6.43 5.70 11.18
C ASP A 135 -7.41 5.89 12.36
N HIS A 136 -7.65 7.15 12.75
CA HIS A 136 -8.54 7.49 13.86
C HIS A 136 -10.01 7.11 13.66
N ARG A 137 -10.48 6.85 12.42
CA ARG A 137 -11.84 6.37 12.13
C ARG A 137 -11.94 4.85 12.27
N CYS A 138 -10.87 4.12 11.93
CA CYS A 138 -10.79 2.69 12.18
C CYS A 138 -10.82 2.42 13.69
N CYS A 139 -10.02 3.14 14.47
CA CYS A 139 -9.94 2.94 15.93
C CYS A 139 -10.85 3.86 16.76
N GLY A 140 -11.77 4.62 16.13
CA GLY A 140 -12.54 5.72 16.72
C GLY A 140 -13.54 5.36 17.83
N SER A 141 -13.50 4.15 18.37
CA SER A 141 -14.33 3.71 19.51
C SER A 141 -13.61 2.80 20.51
N PHE A 142 -12.31 2.52 20.33
CA PHE A 142 -11.52 1.77 21.31
C PHE A 142 -10.72 2.70 22.24
N GLY A 143 -11.40 3.72 22.76
CA GLY A 143 -10.93 4.46 23.93
C GLY A 143 -11.34 3.71 25.19
N GLY A 144 -10.54 2.73 25.62
CA GLY A 144 -10.73 2.12 26.94
C GLY A 144 -10.24 0.70 27.10
N TYR A 145 -8.92 0.50 27.12
CA TYR A 145 -8.30 -0.49 28.01
C TYR A 145 -6.90 0.02 28.38
N ARG A 146 -6.86 0.84 29.43
CA ARG A 146 -5.74 0.81 30.39
C ARG A 146 -6.12 -0.27 31.40
N GLY A 147 -5.34 -1.34 31.44
CA GLY A 147 -5.33 -2.36 32.48
C GLY A 147 -3.90 -2.81 32.64
#